data_AF-A0A833G494-F1
#
_entry.id   AF-A0A833G494-F1
#
_cell.length_a   1.000
_cell.length_b   1.000
_cell.length_c   1.000
_cell.angle_alpha   90.00
_cell.angle_beta   90.00
_cell.angle_gamma   90.00
#
_symmetry.space_group_name_H-M   'P 1'
#
loop_
_entity.id
_entity.type
_entity.pdbx_description
1 polymer ?
#
loop_
_entity_poly.entity_id
_entity_poly.type
_entity_poly.pdbx_seq_one_letter_code
_entity_poly.pdbx_strand_id
1 'polypeptide(L)' 'TPVHIAGFAGVAIGLTLAVIHIVGINVTGVSVNPARSLGPALFVGGNALAQLWLFIVAPLVGAGAAGLLYKSGALWGSEE' A
#
# COMPACT_ATOMS: atom_id res chain seq x y z
N THR A 1 8.62 -22.40 5.72
CA THR A 1 8.44 -21.25 4.81
C THR A 1 6.95 -20.96 4.77
N PRO A 2 6.50 -19.71 4.97
CA PRO A 2 5.08 -19.40 4.84
C PRO A 2 4.62 -19.93 3.48
N VAL A 3 3.45 -20.56 3.44
CA VAL A 3 2.90 -21.18 2.23
C VAL A 3 2.66 -20.06 1.20
N HIS A 4 3.68 -19.76 0.40
CA HIS A 4 3.48 -19.09 -0.87
C HIS A 4 2.71 -20.09 -1.71
N ILE A 5 1.39 -19.95 -1.79
CA ILE A 5 0.59 -20.65 -2.78
C ILE A 5 1.06 -20.10 -4.13
N ALA A 6 2.12 -20.72 -4.67
CA ALA A 6 2.77 -20.31 -5.91
C ALA A 6 1.72 -20.38 -7.02
N GLY A 7 1.28 -19.21 -7.48
CA GLY A 7 0.20 -19.06 -8.46
C GLY A 7 -0.92 -18.09 -8.07
N PHE A 8 -1.18 -17.86 -6.77
CA PHE A 8 -2.30 -16.99 -6.33
C PHE A 8 -1.88 -15.61 -5.83
N ALA A 9 -0.57 -15.34 -5.76
CA ALA A 9 -0.04 -14.06 -5.25
C ALA A 9 -0.64 -12.84 -5.98
N GLY A 10 -0.74 -12.89 -7.31
CA GLY A 10 -1.31 -11.80 -8.11
C GLY A 10 -2.77 -11.50 -7.75
N VAL A 11 -3.58 -12.56 -7.57
CA VAL A 11 -4.99 -12.42 -7.18
C VAL A 11 -5.10 -11.86 -5.77
N ALA A 12 -4.33 -12.38 -4.82
CA ALA A 12 -4.33 -11.90 -3.44
C ALA A 12 -3.94 -10.41 -3.34
N ILE A 13 -2.88 -10.00 -4.04
CA ILE A 13 -2.41 -8.61 -4.08
C ILE A 13 -3.47 -7.70 -4.75
N GLY A 14 -4.02 -8.13 -5.89
CA GLY A 14 -5.03 -7.37 -6.63
C GLY A 14 -6.32 -7.16 -5.83
N LEU A 15 -6.84 -8.21 -5.20
CA LEU A 15 -8.02 -8.11 -4.33
C LEU A 15 -7.75 -7.24 -3.10
N THR A 16 -6.55 -7.34 -2.51
CA THR A 16 -6.16 -6.46 -1.40
C THR A 16 -6.20 -4.99 -1.82
N LEU A 17 -5.64 -4.65 -3.00
CA LEU A 17 -5.72 -3.29 -3.53
C LEU A 17 -7.16 -2.86 -3.81
N ALA A 18 -8.01 -3.75 -4.34
CA ALA A 18 -9.43 -3.44 -4.58
C ALA A 18 -10.17 -3.10 -3.28
N VAL A 19 -9.96 -3.88 -2.21
CA VAL A 19 -10.54 -3.61 -0.89
C VAL A 19 -10.05 -2.27 -0.34
N ILE A 20 -8.75 -1.98 -0.44
CA ILE A 20 -8.20 -0.69 -0.02
C ILE A 20 -8.89 0.48 -0.73
N HIS A 21 -9.19 0.34 -2.03
CA HIS A 21 -9.92 1.38 -2.77
C HIS A 21 -11.37 1.54 -2.31
N ILE A 22 -12.09 0.44 -2.12
CA ILE A 22 -13.49 0.46 -1.67
C ILE A 22 -13.61 1.22 -0.34
N VAL A 23 -12.67 1.02 0.58
CA VAL A 23 -12.68 1.68 1.90
C VAL A 23 -12.12 3.10 1.84
N GLY A 24 -11.02 3.33 1.10
CA GLY A 24 -10.21 4.54 1.22
C GLY A 24 -10.51 5.66 0.23
N ILE A 25 -11.30 5.42 -0.83
CA ILE A 25 -11.40 6.36 -1.96
C ILE A 25 -11.96 7.72 -1.56
N ASN A 26 -12.96 7.75 -0.67
CA ASN A 26 -13.57 9.00 -0.20
C ASN A 26 -12.68 9.77 0.79
N VAL A 27 -11.60 9.18 1.29
CA VAL A 27 -10.70 9.83 2.25
C VAL A 27 -9.58 10.57 1.52
N THR A 28 -8.89 9.91 0.58
CA THR A 28 -7.72 10.48 -0.11
C THR A 28 -7.67 10.21 -1.62
N GLY A 29 -8.65 9.51 -2.19
CA GLY A 29 -8.58 9.00 -3.57
C GLY A 29 -7.68 7.77 -3.74
N VAL A 30 -7.17 7.22 -2.63
CA VAL A 30 -6.29 6.05 -2.52
C VAL A 30 -5.02 6.17 -3.36
N SER A 31 -3.95 6.63 -2.71
CA SER A 31 -2.60 6.55 -3.26
C SER A 31 -2.01 5.15 -3.12
N VAL A 32 -1.66 4.79 -1.87
CA VAL A 32 -0.90 3.59 -1.44
C VAL A 32 0.33 3.25 -2.30
N ASN A 33 0.77 4.18 -3.14
CA ASN A 33 1.83 4.00 -4.13
C ASN A 33 2.37 5.39 -4.53
N PRO A 34 3.60 5.73 -4.10
CA PRO A 34 4.22 7.01 -4.41
C PRO A 34 4.28 7.33 -5.91
N ALA A 35 4.58 6.33 -6.77
CA ALA A 35 4.66 6.52 -8.22
C ALA A 35 3.28 6.83 -8.83
N ARG A 36 2.22 6.17 -8.36
CA ARG A 36 0.83 6.44 -8.78
C ARG A 36 0.36 7.84 -8.38
N SER A 37 0.89 8.40 -7.28
CA SER A 37 0.58 9.76 -6.86
C SER A 37 1.40 10.83 -7.58
N LEU A 38 2.67 10.54 -7.88
CA LEU A 38 3.56 11.48 -8.56
C LEU A 38 3.06 11.82 -9.97
N GLY A 39 2.64 10.82 -10.75
CA GLY A 39 2.20 11.00 -12.15
C GLY A 39 1.15 12.12 -12.30
N PRO A 40 -0.05 11.97 -11.73
CA PRO A 40 -1.09 13.01 -11.81
C PRO A 40 -0.69 14.33 -11.16
N ALA A 41 0.08 14.30 -10.06
CA ALA A 41 0.49 15.52 -9.37
C ALA A 41 1.34 16.44 -10.26
N LEU A 42 2.21 15.88 -11.10
CA LEU A 42 3.01 16.65 -12.06
C LEU A 42 2.16 17.38 -13.11
N PHE A 43 1.05 16.77 -13.54
CA PHE A 43 0.17 17.37 -14.54
C PHE A 43 -0.86 18.34 -13.94
N VAL A 44 -1.38 18.05 -12.74
CA VAL A 44 -2.34 18.92 -12.04
C VAL A 44 -1.66 20.13 -11.42
N GLY A 45 -0.44 19.97 -10.90
CA GLY A 45 0.31 21.04 -10.25
C GLY A 45 -0.35 21.56 -8.96
N GLY A 46 0.09 22.76 -8.54
CA GLY A 46 -0.50 23.49 -7.41
C GLY A 46 -0.61 22.66 -6.13
N ASN A 47 -1.83 22.54 -5.61
CA ASN A 47 -2.10 21.83 -4.35
C ASN A 47 -1.75 20.32 -4.43
N ALA A 48 -1.85 19.70 -5.61
CA ALA A 48 -1.52 18.28 -5.77
C ALA A 48 -0.02 18.01 -5.52
N LEU A 49 0.86 18.89 -6.00
CA LEU A 49 2.30 18.82 -5.70
C LEU A 49 2.59 19.19 -4.24
N ALA A 50 1.89 20.18 -3.68
CA ALA A 50 2.07 20.57 -2.29
C ALA A 50 1.71 19.44 -1.29
N GLN A 51 0.75 18.58 -1.63
CA GLN A 51 0.33 17.43 -0.81
C GLN A 51 1.09 16.13 -1.14
N LEU A 52 1.92 16.11 -2.18
CA LEU A 52 2.56 14.88 -2.68
C LEU A 52 3.43 14.19 -1.62
N TRP A 53 4.07 14.95 -0.73
CA TRP A 53 4.92 14.41 0.33
C TRP A 53 4.19 13.40 1.22
N LEU A 54 2.90 13.63 1.51
CA LEU A 54 2.09 12.75 2.34
C LEU A 54 1.94 11.38 1.68
N PHE A 55 1.74 11.38 0.36
CA PHE A 55 1.61 10.18 -0.47
C PHE A 55 2.95 9.48 -0.75
N ILE A 56 4.07 10.04 -0.29
CA ILE A 56 5.37 9.38 -0.30
C ILE A 56 5.65 8.79 1.09
N VAL A 57 5.58 9.63 2.13
CA VAL A 57 5.96 9.23 3.49
C VAL A 57 5.00 8.18 4.06
N ALA A 58 3.69 8.41 3.96
CA ALA A 58 2.72 7.50 4.58
C ALA A 58 2.76 6.08 3.97
N PRO A 59 2.80 5.89 2.64
CA PRO A 59 2.95 4.55 2.07
C PRO A 59 4.26 3.85 2.44
N LEU A 60 5.39 4.58 2.50
CA LEU A 60 6.68 4.00 2.87
C LEU A 60 6.71 3.56 4.34
N VAL A 61 6.19 4.37 5.25
CA VAL A 61 6.07 4.02 6.67
C VAL A 61 5.15 2.81 6.84
N GLY A 62 4.00 2.80 6.16
CA GLY A 62 3.07 1.67 6.19
C GLY A 62 3.69 0.38 5.64
N ALA A 63 4.40 0.46 4.51
CA ALA A 63 5.10 -0.69 3.94
C ALA A 63 6.21 -1.22 4.86
N GLY A 64 6.99 -0.31 5.47
CA GLY A 64 8.01 -0.68 6.45
C GLY A 64 7.41 -1.38 7.67
N ALA A 65 6.34 -0.82 8.25
CA ALA A 65 5.64 -1.43 9.38
C ALA A 65 5.05 -2.81 9.02
N ALA A 66 4.38 -2.93 7.87
CA ALA A 66 3.83 -4.20 7.41
C ALA A 66 4.92 -5.27 7.20
N GLY A 67 6.05 -4.90 6.59
CA GLY A 67 7.19 -5.79 6.40
C GLY A 67 7.81 -6.26 7.72
N LEU A 68 7.93 -5.37 8.70
CA LEU A 68 8.41 -5.71 10.04
C LEU A 68 7.44 -6.65 10.78
N LEU A 69 6.14 -6.37 10.72
CA LEU A 69 5.11 -7.20 11.33
C LEU A 69 5.09 -8.61 10.71
N TYR A 70 5.20 -8.70 9.38
CA TYR A 70 5.33 -9.98 8.68
C TYR A 70 6.57 -10.75 9.13
N LYS A 71 7.73 -10.07 9.15
CA LYS A 71 9.00 -10.68 9.57
C LYS A 71 8.96 -11.16 11.03
N SER A 72 8.28 -10.43 11.91
CA SER A 72 8.19 -10.75 13.34
C SER A 72 7.30 -11.95 13.67
N GLY A 73 6.53 -12.47 12.70
CA GLY A 73 5.57 -13.55 12.93
C GLY A 73 4.26 -13.11 13.59
N ALA A 74 4.14 -11.84 13.99
CA ALA A 74 2.95 -11.29 14.64
C ALA A 74 1.67 -11.43 13.79
N LEU A 75 1.80 -11.52 12.46
CA LEU A 75 0.66 -11.61 11.53
C LEU A 75 0.18 -13.03 11.24
N TRP A 76 0.97 -14.07 11.52
CA TRP A 76 0.61 -15.45 11.15
C TRP A 76 0.49 -16.39 12.35
N GLY A 77 0.87 -15.94 13.56
CA GLY A 77 1.02 -16.84 14.71
C GLY A 77 2.28 -17.68 14.54
N SER A 78 3.08 -17.75 15.61
CA SER A 78 4.16 -18.74 15.68
C SER A 78 3.51 -20.12 15.76
N GLU A 79 3.34 -20.79 14.62
CA GLU A 79 3.29 -22.24 14.63
C GLU A 79 4.71 -22.69 15.05
N GLU A 80 4.81 -23.27 16.26
CA GLU A 80 5.98 -24.07 16.63
C GLU A 80 6.29 -25.11 15.55
#